data_AF-A0A1Q7MHI6-F1
#
_entry.id   AF-A0A1Q7MHI6-F1
#
_cell.length_a   1.000
_cell.length_b   1.000
_cell.length_c   1.000
_cell.angle_alpha   90.00
_cell.angle_beta   90.00
_cell.angle_gamma   90.00
#
_symmetry.space_group_name_H-M   'P 1'
#
loop_
_entity.id
_entity.type
_entity.pdbx_description
1 polymer ?
#
loop_
_entity_poly.entity_id
_entity_poly.type
_entity_poly.pdbx_seq_one_letter_code
_entity_poly.pdbx_strand_id
1 'polypeptide(L)'
;MHVTMTMAHKTLTISEEAYDALARVKGKDESFTKVILRLAKRRSSGDLLDYVRSVGPNEELASAIEKVLEKRKSIQLRAAGR
;
A
#
# COMPACT_ATOMS: atom_id res chain seq x y z
N MET A 1 -37.71 -1.60 -15.23
CA MET A 1 -36.74 -2.38 -16.03
C MET A 1 -35.63 -2.82 -15.11
N HIS A 2 -35.46 -4.12 -14.87
CA HIS A 2 -34.36 -4.64 -14.05
C HIS A 2 -33.22 -5.03 -14.98
N VAL A 3 -32.09 -4.34 -14.89
CA VAL A 3 -30.85 -4.70 -15.59
C VAL A 3 -30.06 -5.60 -14.66
N THR A 4 -30.09 -6.91 -14.89
CA THR A 4 -29.19 -7.86 -14.21
C THR A 4 -27.85 -7.86 -14.94
N MET A 5 -26.82 -7.23 -14.35
CA MET A 5 -25.45 -7.35 -14.83
C MET A 5 -24.92 -8.74 -14.50
N THR A 6 -24.82 -9.62 -15.50
CA THR A 6 -24.09 -10.89 -15.35
C THR A 6 -22.61 -10.57 -15.19
N MET A 7 -22.10 -10.61 -13.96
CA MET A 7 -20.67 -10.50 -13.68
C MET A 7 -20.01 -11.82 -14.09
N ALA A 8 -19.09 -11.78 -15.06
CA ALA A 8 -18.32 -12.96 -15.41
C ALA A 8 -17.43 -13.36 -14.23
N HIS A 9 -17.58 -14.59 -13.75
CA HIS A 9 -16.74 -15.15 -12.68
C HIS A 9 -15.69 -16.09 -13.26
N LYS A 10 -14.47 -16.01 -12.72
CA LYS A 10 -13.39 -16.95 -13.02
C LYS A 10 -12.90 -17.57 -11.72
N THR A 11 -12.59 -18.87 -11.77
CA THR A 11 -11.98 -19.60 -10.65
C THR A 11 -10.46 -19.50 -10.75
N LEU A 12 -9.81 -19.15 -9.65
CA LEU A 12 -8.37 -19.12 -9.51
C LEU A 12 -7.97 -20.10 -8.40
N THR A 13 -7.13 -21.07 -8.72
CA THR A 13 -6.52 -21.95 -7.73
C THR A 13 -5.28 -21.28 -7.16
N ILE A 14 -5.16 -21.27 -5.83
CA ILE A 14 -4.01 -20.72 -5.08
C ILE A 14 -3.55 -21.73 -4.03
N SER A 15 -2.33 -21.57 -3.53
CA SER A 15 -1.86 -22.36 -2.37
C SER A 15 -2.66 -22.02 -1.11
N GLU A 16 -2.69 -22.94 -0.15
CA GLU A 16 -3.29 -22.69 1.17
C GLU A 16 -2.66 -21.48 1.86
N GLU A 17 -1.33 -21.33 1.77
CA GLU A 17 -0.61 -20.18 2.32
C GLU A 17 -1.11 -18.85 1.74
N ALA A 18 -1.36 -18.79 0.42
CA ALA A 18 -1.88 -17.59 -0.23
C ALA A 18 -3.33 -17.30 0.18
N TYR A 19 -4.14 -18.35 0.38
CA TYR A 19 -5.50 -18.21 0.90
C TYR A 19 -5.50 -17.62 2.31
N ASP A 20 -4.66 -18.16 3.20
CA ASP A 20 -4.55 -17.69 4.58
C ASP A 20 -4.05 -16.25 4.67
N ALA A 21 -3.08 -15.88 3.82
CA ALA A 21 -2.63 -14.51 3.70
C ALA A 21 -3.77 -13.57 3.31
N LEU A 22 -4.61 -13.95 2.35
CA LEU A 22 -5.79 -13.17 1.96
C LEU A 22 -6.84 -13.12 3.08
N ALA A 23 -7.05 -14.22 3.81
CA ALA A 23 -8.03 -14.31 4.89
C ALA A 23 -7.67 -13.38 6.06
N ARG A 24 -6.38 -13.25 6.39
CA ARG A 24 -5.88 -12.33 7.43
C ARG A 24 -6.08 -10.85 7.06
N VAL A 25 -6.07 -10.53 5.77
CA VAL A 25 -6.17 -9.15 5.25
C VAL A 25 -7.63 -8.75 4.93
N LYS A 26 -8.55 -9.71 4.93
CA LYS A 26 -9.98 -9.54 4.64
C LYS A 26 -10.70 -8.86 5.81
N GLY A 27 -11.42 -7.78 5.54
CA GLY A 27 -12.30 -7.16 6.53
C GLY A 27 -13.51 -8.04 6.91
N LYS A 28 -14.15 -7.75 8.05
CA LYS A 28 -15.26 -8.55 8.63
C LYS A 28 -16.34 -8.94 7.61
N ASP A 29 -16.72 -8.01 6.73
CA ASP A 29 -17.76 -8.19 5.71
C ASP A 29 -17.24 -8.00 4.27
N GLU A 30 -15.91 -8.03 4.07
CA GLU A 30 -15.30 -7.86 2.75
C GLU A 30 -15.23 -9.20 2.00
N SER A 31 -15.55 -9.24 0.69
CA SER A 31 -15.37 -10.45 -0.13
C SER A 31 -13.92 -10.59 -0.63
N PHE A 32 -13.48 -11.81 -0.91
CA PHE A 32 -12.14 -12.04 -1.49
C PHE A 32 -11.94 -11.31 -2.82
N THR A 33 -12.98 -11.19 -3.65
CA THR A 33 -12.93 -10.38 -4.87
C THR A 33 -12.61 -8.92 -4.57
N LYS A 34 -13.19 -8.34 -3.52
CA LYS A 34 -12.90 -6.96 -3.10
C LYS A 34 -11.48 -6.81 -2.56
N VAL A 35 -11.00 -7.78 -1.78
CA VAL A 35 -9.60 -7.82 -1.30
C VAL A 35 -8.64 -7.84 -2.48
N ILE A 36 -8.83 -8.75 -3.44
CA ILE A 36 -7.97 -8.89 -4.63
C ILE A 36 -7.97 -7.59 -5.43
N LEU A 37 -9.13 -7.00 -5.70
CA LEU A 37 -9.22 -5.73 -6.41
C LEU A 37 -8.57 -4.58 -5.64
N ARG A 38 -8.70 -4.53 -4.32
CA ARG A 38 -8.07 -3.51 -3.47
C ARG A 38 -6.56 -3.63 -3.49
N LEU A 39 -6.02 -4.84 -3.43
CA LEU A 39 -4.57 -5.10 -3.46
C LEU A 39 -3.99 -4.91 -4.88
N ALA A 40 -4.72 -5.32 -5.91
CA ALA A 40 -4.32 -5.17 -7.31
C ALA A 40 -4.53 -3.73 -7.84
N LYS A 41 -5.30 -2.90 -7.14
CA LYS A 41 -5.46 -1.48 -7.49
C LYS A 41 -4.10 -0.81 -7.34
N ARG A 42 -3.45 -0.53 -8.46
CA ARG A 42 -2.31 0.39 -8.54
C ARG A 42 -2.76 1.69 -7.86
N ARG A 43 -2.05 2.13 -6.80
CA ARG A 43 -2.42 3.36 -6.08
C ARG A 43 -2.51 4.50 -7.10
N SER A 44 -3.73 4.97 -7.33
CA SER A 44 -4.03 6.12 -8.20
C SER A 44 -4.00 7.43 -7.42
N SER A 45 -3.83 7.38 -6.09
CA SER A 45 -3.26 8.52 -5.37
C SER A 45 -1.85 8.65 -5.90
N GLY A 46 -1.55 9.75 -6.61
CA GLY A 46 -0.21 10.03 -7.14
C GLY A 46 0.83 9.57 -6.13
N ASP A 47 1.87 8.89 -6.62
CA ASP A 47 2.92 8.38 -5.76
C ASP A 47 3.34 9.52 -4.83
N LEU A 48 3.68 9.24 -3.58
CA LEU A 48 4.24 10.29 -2.71
C LEU A 48 5.40 11.00 -3.46
N LEU A 49 6.11 10.23 -4.28
CA LEU A 49 7.11 10.73 -5.22
C LEU A 49 6.54 11.69 -6.28
N ASP A 50 5.38 11.40 -6.87
CA ASP A 50 4.72 12.30 -7.84
C ASP A 50 4.28 13.61 -7.17
N TYR A 51 3.73 13.53 -5.95
CA TYR A 51 3.38 14.72 -5.17
C TYR A 51 4.63 15.54 -4.87
N VAL A 52 5.69 14.93 -4.34
CA VAL A 52 6.96 15.62 -4.04
C VAL A 52 7.56 16.25 -5.30
N ARG A 53 7.49 15.58 -6.46
CA ARG A 53 7.94 16.14 -7.75
C ARG A 53 7.13 17.37 -8.17
N SER A 54 5.83 17.41 -7.86
CA SER A 54 4.95 18.53 -8.22
C SER A 54 5.17 19.80 -7.39
N VAL A 55 5.73 19.68 -6.18
CA VAL A 55 5.96 20.80 -5.25
C VAL A 55 7.15 21.68 -5.67
N GLY A 56 8.02 21.19 -6.55
CA GLY A 56 9.25 21.89 -6.96
C GLY A 56 10.28 22.02 -5.82
N PRO A 57 11.42 22.71 -6.06
CA PRO A 57 12.44 22.91 -5.03
C PRO A 57 11.87 23.72 -3.86
N ASN A 58 11.89 23.13 -2.66
CA ASN A 58 11.43 23.76 -1.43
C ASN A 58 12.43 23.47 -0.30
N GLU A 59 13.13 24.52 0.17
CA GLU A 59 14.19 24.39 1.18
C GLU A 59 13.65 23.96 2.56
N GLU A 60 12.46 24.41 2.93
CA GLU A 60 11.84 24.06 4.20
C GLU A 60 11.52 22.55 4.25
N LEU A 61 10.95 22.03 3.15
CA LEU A 61 10.67 20.62 2.99
C LEU A 61 11.96 19.79 2.96
N ALA A 62 12.99 20.23 2.24
CA ALA A 62 14.28 19.56 2.20
C ALA A 62 14.93 19.47 3.60
N SER A 63 14.97 20.59 4.32
CA SER A 63 15.50 20.65 5.68
C SER A 63 14.73 19.75 6.66
N ALA A 64 13.41 19.71 6.54
CA ALA A 64 12.57 18.84 7.36
C ALA A 64 12.87 17.35 7.10
N ILE A 65 13.04 16.95 5.83
CA ILE A 65 13.40 15.58 5.45
C ILE A 65 14.78 15.20 5.98
N GLU A 66 15.79 16.06 5.81
CA GLU A 66 17.15 15.81 6.32
C GLU A 66 17.17 15.59 7.84
N LYS A 67 16.46 16.44 8.60
CA LYS A 67 16.37 16.30 10.07
C LYS A 67 15.79 14.95 10.49
N VAL A 68 14.80 14.42 9.75
CA VAL A 68 14.22 13.10 10.03
C VAL A 68 15.20 11.98 9.69
N LEU A 69 15.92 12.08 8.57
CA LEU A 69 16.91 11.08 8.16
C LEU A 69 18.08 10.99 9.15
N GLU A 70 18.59 12.13 9.63
CA GLU A 70 19.67 12.17 10.62
C GLU A 70 19.23 11.56 11.97
N LYS A 71 18.01 11.87 12.43
CA LYS A 71 17.44 11.21 13.61
C LYS A 71 17.38 9.70 13.44
N ARG A 72 16.98 9.19 12.27
CA ARG A 72 16.90 7.74 12.01
C ARG A 72 18.26 7.06 12.01
N LYS A 73 19.29 7.68 11.41
CA LYS A 73 20.67 7.17 11.47
C LYS A 73 21.15 7.04 12.92
N SER A 74 20.89 8.03 13.75
CA SER A 74 21.28 8.02 15.17
C SER A 74 20.60 6.89 15.98
N ILE A 75 19.38 6.49 15.59
CA ILE A 75 18.64 5.40 16.23
C ILE A 75 19.17 4.04 15.75
N GLN A 76 19.43 3.88 14.46
CA GLN A 76 19.97 2.62 13.92
C GLN A 76 21.37 2.30 14.45
N LEU A 77 22.24 3.32 14.60
CA LEU A 77 23.55 3.14 15.21
C LEU A 77 23.47 2.64 16.66
N ARG A 78 22.42 3.01 17.41
CA ARG A 78 22.19 2.54 18.78
C ARG A 78 21.61 1.12 18.85
N ALA A 79 20.95 0.67 17.79
CA ALA A 79 20.40 -0.69 17.71
C ALA A 79 21.43 -1.73 17.26
N ALA A 80 22.38 -1.33 16.40
CA ALA A 80 23.44 -2.21 15.90
C ALA A 80 24.64 -2.39 16.87
N GLY A 81 24.73 -1.54 17.90
CA GLY A 81 25.78 -1.61 18.93
C GLY A 81 25.39 -2.42 20.17
N ARG A 82 24.43 -3.34 20.07
CA ARG A 82 23.96 -4.18 21.18
C ARG A 82 24.03 -5.66 20.82
#